data_AF-A0A132NK56-F1
#
_entry.id   AF-A0A132NK56-F1
#
_cell.length_a   1.000
_cell.length_b   1.000
_cell.length_c   1.000
_cell.angle_alpha   90.00
_cell.angle_beta   90.00
_cell.angle_gamma   90.00
#
_symmetry.space_group_name_H-M   'P 1'
#
loop_
_entity.id
_entity.type
_entity.pdbx_description
1 polymer ?
#
loop_
_entity_poly.entity_id
_entity_poly.type
_entity_poly.pdbx_seq_one_letter_code
_entity_poly.pdbx_strand_id
1 'polypeptide(L)'
;TRMREAIDAEDTGKELEHLLGQLRDAGFELVGDTLKTRPRGYAADHPRIDLLRYESLRVERGHERADWMHTPEVFDRVRDAWRAVRPLNEWFGTHVGPPGEPCR
;
A
#
# COMPACT_ATOMS: atom_id res chain seq x y z
N THR A 1 4.86 -14.68 6.31
CA THR A 1 4.64 -14.33 4.88
C THR A 1 5.52 -13.15 4.61
N ARG A 2 6.20 -13.11 3.45
CA ARG A 2 7.19 -12.06 3.13
C ARG A 2 6.68 -10.65 3.38
N MET A 3 5.40 -10.39 3.04
CA MET A 3 4.75 -9.11 3.34
C MET A 3 4.74 -8.76 4.84
N ARG A 4 4.40 -9.70 5.72
CA ARG A 4 4.36 -9.43 7.17
C ARG A 4 5.76 -9.29 7.76
N GLU A 5 6.74 -10.05 7.26
CA GLU A 5 8.14 -9.91 7.66
C GLU A 5 8.69 -8.52 7.27
N ALA A 6 8.36 -8.01 6.07
CA ALA A 6 8.74 -6.68 5.63
C ALA A 6 8.05 -5.54 6.41
N ILE A 7 6.81 -5.75 6.88
CA ILE A 7 6.09 -4.77 7.72
C ILE A 7 6.64 -4.76 9.16
N ASP A 8 7.01 -5.93 9.68
CA ASP A 8 7.55 -6.12 11.03
C ASP A 8 8.95 -5.51 11.19
N ALA A 9 9.80 -5.66 10.17
CA ALA A 9 11.12 -5.03 10.17
C ALA A 9 11.04 -3.51 10.35
N GLU A 10 11.89 -2.96 11.22
CA GLU A 10 11.76 -1.59 11.70
C GLU A 10 11.87 -0.58 10.55
N ASP A 11 12.93 -0.67 9.74
CA ASP A 11 13.22 0.27 8.66
C ASP A 11 12.20 0.20 7.52
N THR A 12 11.97 -1.00 6.99
CA THR A 12 11.07 -1.21 5.85
C THR A 12 9.61 -0.95 6.22
N GLY A 13 9.22 -1.22 7.47
CA GLY A 13 7.88 -0.87 7.94
C GLY A 13 7.71 0.63 8.19
N LYS A 14 8.74 1.36 8.65
CA LYS A 14 8.68 2.84 8.76
C LYS A 14 8.53 3.46 7.38
N GLU A 15 9.28 2.95 6.41
CA GLU A 15 9.20 3.38 5.02
C GLU A 15 7.78 3.15 4.46
N LEU A 16 7.19 1.97 4.69
CA LEU A 16 5.84 1.69 4.25
C LEU A 16 4.81 2.64 4.91
N GLU A 17 4.90 2.86 6.23
CA GLU A 17 4.03 3.82 6.92
C GLU A 17 4.14 5.23 6.32
N HIS A 18 5.34 5.66 5.98
CA HIS A 18 5.58 6.95 5.34
C HIS A 18 4.93 7.02 3.96
N LEU A 19 5.14 6.01 3.11
CA LEU A 19 4.54 5.94 1.77
C LEU A 19 3.01 5.92 1.83
N LEU A 20 2.43 5.15 2.75
CA LEU A 20 0.99 5.09 2.95
C LEU A 20 0.43 6.42 3.49
N GLY A 21 1.19 7.12 4.33
CA GLY A 21 0.86 8.48 4.78
C GLY A 21 0.78 9.46 3.62
N GLN A 22 1.81 9.50 2.76
CA GLN A 22 1.83 10.36 1.57
C GLN A 22 0.67 10.07 0.61
N LEU A 23 0.32 8.79 0.44
CA LEU A 23 -0.82 8.39 -0.40
C LEU A 23 -2.15 8.81 0.21
N ARG A 24 -2.33 8.69 1.54
CA ARG A 24 -3.52 9.21 2.23
C ARG A 24 -3.66 10.71 2.06
N ASP A 25 -2.56 11.46 2.22
CA ASP A 25 -2.55 12.91 2.02
C ASP A 25 -2.88 13.31 0.57
N ALA A 26 -2.51 12.46 -0.40
CA ALA A 26 -2.89 12.60 -1.81
C ALA A 26 -4.33 12.15 -2.12
N GLY A 27 -5.10 11.71 -1.12
CA GLY A 27 -6.49 11.30 -1.21
C GLY A 27 -6.70 9.86 -1.67
N PHE A 28 -5.71 8.98 -1.46
CA PHE A 28 -5.86 7.54 -1.66
C PHE A 28 -6.32 6.84 -0.39
N GLU A 29 -7.22 5.89 -0.56
CA GLU A 29 -7.72 5.01 0.49
C GLU A 29 -6.98 3.67 0.45
N LEU A 30 -6.71 3.11 1.63
CA LEU A 30 -6.12 1.78 1.76
C LEU A 30 -7.24 0.74 1.72
N VAL A 31 -7.11 -0.19 0.79
CA VAL A 31 -8.08 -1.25 0.56
C VAL A 31 -7.37 -2.59 0.57
N GLY A 32 -8.10 -3.62 0.99
CA GLY A 32 -7.58 -4.97 1.05
C GLY A 32 -8.29 -5.81 2.09
N ASP A 33 -8.08 -7.12 2.00
CA ASP A 33 -8.66 -8.07 2.92
C ASP A 33 -7.92 -7.97 4.25
N THR A 34 -8.67 -7.80 5.34
CA THR A 34 -8.10 -7.73 6.69
C THR A 34 -8.54 -8.91 7.54
N LEU A 35 -7.59 -9.45 8.29
CA LEU A 35 -7.89 -10.43 9.32
C LEU A 35 -8.61 -9.76 10.48
N LYS A 36 -9.71 -10.37 10.92
CA LYS A 36 -10.44 -9.95 12.14
C LYS A 36 -9.60 -10.09 13.40
N THR A 37 -8.68 -11.05 13.39
CA THR A 37 -7.82 -11.37 14.52
C THR A 37 -6.37 -11.01 14.20
N ARG A 38 -5.56 -10.88 15.25
CA ARG A 38 -4.13 -10.66 15.09
C ARG A 38 -3.49 -11.87 14.38
N PRO A 39 -2.60 -11.65 13.40
CA PRO A 39 -1.81 -12.73 12.82
C PRO A 39 -0.93 -13.42 13.87
N ARG A 40 -0.79 -14.74 13.75
CA ARG A 40 0.04 -15.56 14.64
C ARG A 40 1.50 -15.07 14.62
N GLY A 41 2.13 -14.93 15.80
CA GLY A 41 3.54 -14.58 15.93
C GLY A 41 3.84 -13.12 16.29
N TYR A 42 2.88 -12.20 16.17
CA TYR A 42 3.09 -10.77 16.44
C TYR A 42 2.60 -10.37 17.84
N ALA A 43 3.07 -9.28 18.44
CA ALA A 43 2.49 -8.81 19.69
C ALA A 43 1.15 -8.06 19.43
N ALA A 44 0.24 -8.02 20.40
CA ALA A 44 -1.04 -7.31 20.23
C ALA A 44 -0.87 -5.78 20.25
N ASP A 45 0.17 -5.32 20.92
CA ASP A 45 0.64 -3.95 21.06
C ASP A 45 1.69 -3.56 19.99
N HIS A 46 1.82 -4.36 18.93
CA HIS A 46 2.75 -4.04 17.85
C HIS A 46 2.37 -2.69 17.20
N PRO A 47 3.31 -1.75 16.99
CA PRO A 47 3.00 -0.40 16.49
C PRO A 47 2.28 -0.41 15.13
N ARG A 48 2.54 -1.45 14.31
CA ARG A 48 1.95 -1.64 12.97
C ARG A 48 0.91 -2.76 12.90
N ILE A 49 0.25 -3.05 14.02
CA ILE A 49 -0.68 -4.19 14.09
C ILE A 49 -1.79 -4.10 13.03
N ASP A 50 -2.25 -2.90 12.71
CA ASP A 50 -3.30 -2.68 11.71
C ASP A 50 -2.81 -3.02 10.30
N LEU A 51 -1.56 -2.69 9.96
CA LEU A 51 -0.95 -3.07 8.69
C LEU A 51 -0.71 -4.59 8.61
N LEU A 52 -0.28 -5.21 9.71
CA LEU A 52 -0.04 -6.66 9.77
C LEU A 52 -1.31 -7.50 9.57
N ARG A 53 -2.48 -6.92 9.85
CA ARG A 53 -3.78 -7.58 9.62
C ARG A 53 -4.16 -7.66 8.15
N TYR A 54 -3.62 -6.81 7.29
CA TYR A 54 -3.88 -6.92 5.85
C TYR A 54 -3.28 -8.22 5.30
N GLU A 55 -4.10 -8.97 4.58
CA GLU A 55 -3.73 -10.14 3.80
C GLU A 55 -3.39 -9.74 2.36
N SER A 56 -4.13 -8.79 1.81
CA SER A 56 -3.85 -8.07 0.58
C SER A 56 -3.82 -6.57 0.90
N LEU A 57 -2.90 -5.81 0.30
CA LEU A 57 -2.83 -4.35 0.47
C LEU A 57 -2.78 -3.68 -0.89
N ARG A 58 -3.70 -2.76 -1.12
CA ARG A 58 -3.83 -1.95 -2.34
C ARG A 58 -4.29 -0.55 -1.96
N VAL A 59 -4.04 0.40 -2.84
CA VAL A 59 -4.55 1.76 -2.70
C VAL A 59 -5.46 2.10 -3.85
N GLU A 60 -6.52 2.84 -3.57
CA GLU A 60 -7.45 3.31 -4.57
C GLU A 60 -7.85 4.76 -4.31
N ARG A 61 -8.18 5.47 -5.37
CA ARG A 61 -8.67 6.84 -5.28
C ARG A 61 -9.91 6.97 -6.15
N GLY A 62 -11.05 7.17 -5.50
CA GLY A 62 -12.30 7.47 -6.16
C GLY A 62 -12.35 8.93 -6.58
N HIS A 63 -12.95 9.19 -7.75
CA HIS A 63 -13.26 10.55 -8.19
C HIS A 63 -14.77 10.64 -8.45
N GLU A 64 -15.42 11.66 -7.89
CA GLU A 64 -16.76 12.02 -8.31
C GLU A 64 -16.75 12.57 -9.74
N ARG A 65 -17.88 12.44 -10.44
CA ARG A 65 -18.01 12.95 -11.81
C ARG A 65 -17.71 14.44 -11.84
N ALA A 66 -16.81 14.83 -12.73
CA ALA A 66 -16.36 16.20 -12.86
C ALA A 66 -16.03 16.54 -14.32
N ASP A 67 -16.22 17.79 -14.70
CA ASP A 67 -16.15 18.23 -16.10
C ASP A 67 -14.81 17.94 -16.78
N TRP A 68 -13.73 17.98 -16.00
CA TRP A 68 -12.39 17.68 -16.49
C TRP A 68 -12.23 16.26 -17.04
N MET A 69 -13.07 15.32 -16.62
CA MET A 69 -13.04 13.93 -17.09
C MET A 69 -13.36 13.80 -18.59
N HIS A 70 -13.99 14.82 -19.17
CA HIS A 70 -14.33 14.88 -20.60
C HIS A 70 -13.32 15.69 -21.41
N THR A 71 -12.19 16.06 -20.81
CA THR A 71 -11.15 16.87 -21.44
C THR A 71 -9.82 16.12 -21.48
N PRO A 72 -8.84 16.54 -22.30
CA PRO A 72 -7.49 15.96 -22.29
C PRO A 72 -6.76 16.05 -20.93
N GLU A 73 -7.20 16.92 -20.01
CA GLU A 73 -6.65 17.04 -18.65
C GLU A 73 -6.73 15.72 -17.87
N VAL A 74 -7.67 14.83 -18.23
CA VAL A 74 -7.80 13.48 -17.64
C VAL A 74 -6.49 12.69 -17.70
N PHE A 75 -5.72 12.83 -18.78
CA PHE A 75 -4.47 12.08 -18.96
C PHE A 75 -3.41 12.52 -17.95
N ASP A 76 -3.31 13.82 -17.68
CA ASP A 76 -2.37 14.36 -16.71
C ASP A 76 -2.73 13.91 -15.30
N ARG A 77 -4.01 14.02 -14.91
CA ARG A 77 -4.47 13.57 -13.59
C ARG A 77 -4.25 12.08 -13.35
N VAL A 78 -4.58 11.23 -14.32
CA VAL A 78 -4.38 9.78 -14.21
C VAL A 78 -2.89 9.46 -14.13
N ARG A 79 -2.07 10.11 -14.96
CA ARG A 79 -0.62 9.91 -14.96
C ARG A 79 0.01 10.32 -13.62
N ASP A 80 -0.41 11.43 -13.05
CA ASP A 80 0.10 11.90 -11.77
C ASP A 80 -0.34 10.98 -10.62
N ALA A 81 -1.58 10.48 -10.64
CA ALA A 81 -2.03 9.46 -9.70
C ALA A 81 -1.18 8.18 -9.79
N TRP A 82 -0.87 7.70 -11.01
CA TRP A 82 -0.04 6.50 -11.17
C TRP A 82 1.42 6.73 -10.74
N ARG A 83 1.96 7.93 -10.97
CA ARG A 83 3.29 8.32 -10.47
C ARG A 83 3.32 8.35 -8.94
N ALA A 84 2.25 8.80 -8.29
CA ALA A 84 2.15 8.82 -6.84
C ALA A 84 2.16 7.40 -6.23
N VAL A 85 1.54 6.42 -6.90
CA VAL A 85 1.49 5.02 -6.43
C VAL A 85 2.78 4.23 -6.76
N ARG A 86 3.61 4.72 -7.68
CA ARG A 86 4.83 4.04 -8.13
C ARG A 86 5.78 3.65 -6.98
N PRO A 87 6.11 4.51 -6.00
CA PRO A 87 6.98 4.15 -4.90
C PRO A 87 6.45 2.99 -4.06
N LEU A 88 5.13 2.92 -3.84
CA LEU A 88 4.51 1.80 -3.12
C LEU A 88 4.68 0.48 -3.89
N ASN A 89 4.52 0.50 -5.21
CA ASN A 89 4.74 -0.69 -6.05
C ASN A 89 6.22 -1.11 -6.06
N GLU A 90 7.15 -0.16 -6.08
CA GLU A 90 8.60 -0.43 -5.99
C GLU A 90 8.96 -1.05 -4.64
N TRP A 91 8.35 -0.57 -3.55
CA TRP A 91 8.50 -1.16 -2.22
C TRP A 91 8.02 -2.62 -2.20
N PHE A 92 6.82 -2.89 -2.73
CA PHE A 92 6.33 -4.27 -2.83
C PHE A 92 7.24 -5.17 -3.67
N GLY A 93 7.72 -4.67 -4.82
CA GLY A 93 8.65 -5.40 -5.68
C GLY A 93 9.97 -5.74 -4.97
N THR A 94 10.48 -4.81 -4.17
CA THR A 94 11.76 -4.95 -3.45
C THR A 94 11.64 -5.93 -2.28
N HIS A 95 10.59 -5.81 -1.46
CA HIS A 95 10.52 -6.52 -0.18
C HIS A 95 9.67 -7.79 -0.22
N VAL A 96 8.61 -7.81 -1.03
CA VAL A 96 7.65 -8.95 -1.10
C VAL A 96 7.96 -9.88 -2.26
N GLY A 97 8.46 -9.33 -3.38
CA GLY A 97 8.74 -10.07 -4.61
C GLY A 97 7.50 -10.61 -5.32
N PRO A 98 7.64 -11.17 -6.53
CA PRO A 98 6.52 -11.75 -7.26
C PRO A 98 5.94 -12.96 -6.52
N PRO A 99 4.61 -13.17 -6.57
CA PRO A 99 3.99 -14.34 -5.97
C PRO A 99 4.51 -15.62 -6.65
N GLY A 100 5.10 -16.52 -5.86
CA GLY A 100 5.49 -17.86 -6.31
C GLY A 100 6.98 -18.09 -6.58
N GLU A 101 7.85 -17.09 -6.44
CA GLU A 101 9.30 -17.28 -6.58
C GLU A 101 9.99 -17.36 -5.20
N PRO A 102 10.64 -18.49 -4.85
CA PRO A 102 11.48 -18.57 -3.66
C PRO A 102 12.70 -17.66 -3.85
N CYS A 103 13.11 -16.98 -2.77
CA CYS A 103 14.32 -16.16 -2.78
C CYS A 103 15.53 -17.02 -3.20
N ARG A 104 16.27 -16.58 -4.22
CA ARG A 104 17.61 -17.12 -4.51
C ARG A 104 18.64 -16.51 -3.58
#